data_AF-M6KEV9-F1
#
_entry.id   AF-M6KEV9-F1
#
_cell.length_a   1.000
_cell.length_b   1.000
_cell.length_c   1.000
_cell.angle_alpha   90.00
_cell.angle_beta   90.00
_cell.angle_gamma   90.00
#
_symmetry.space_group_name_H-M   'P 1'
#
loop_
_entity.id
_entity.type
_entity.pdbx_description
1 polymer ?
#
loop_
_entity_poly.entity_id
_entity_poly.type
_entity_poly.pdbx_seq_one_letter_code
_entity_poly.pdbx_strand_id
1 'polypeptide(L)'
;MSKKTKSRLGSGVYRRAFTQYRKGDPCRFLSCSNSISQRRVKNSFRILWRIGKKHFGYSHEEVGQKLLEKWNFPKELIHVTRNYSQPENEKEFPELVSVIHVSHSIAVAAGVGIDIAGLSIPISNKALQILEISDSDLQVYYTALPEIQKHIRELIQA
;
A
#
# COMPACT_ATOMS: atom_id res chain seq x y z
N MET A 1 -12.17 -23.63 52.43
CA MET A 1 -11.44 -22.45 52.94
C MET A 1 -10.23 -22.22 52.02
N SER A 2 -10.32 -21.32 51.05
CA SER A 2 -9.89 -19.90 51.11
C SER A 2 -8.38 -19.71 50.95
N LYS A 3 -8.02 -18.99 49.87
CA LYS A 3 -6.81 -18.15 49.66
C LYS A 3 -5.50 -18.92 49.38
N LYS A 4 -4.55 -18.48 48.54
CA LYS A 4 -4.38 -17.27 47.68
C LYS A 4 -3.09 -17.43 46.84
N THR A 5 -3.12 -16.87 45.63
CA THR A 5 -2.05 -16.14 44.90
C THR A 5 -0.72 -16.75 44.42
N LYS A 6 -0.58 -16.67 43.07
CA LYS A 6 0.49 -16.08 42.24
C LYS A 6 1.93 -16.63 42.35
N SER A 7 2.48 -17.07 41.21
CA SER A 7 3.31 -16.22 40.32
C SER A 7 3.76 -17.02 39.08
N ARG A 8 3.52 -16.46 37.88
CA ARG A 8 4.50 -15.96 36.90
C ARG A 8 5.13 -17.00 35.95
N LEU A 9 4.72 -16.83 34.69
CA LEU A 9 5.54 -16.83 33.47
C LEU A 9 6.21 -18.15 33.06
N GLY A 10 5.52 -18.83 32.14
CA GLY A 10 6.11 -19.81 31.23
C GLY A 10 5.39 -19.71 29.88
N SER A 11 6.15 -19.33 28.86
CA SER A 11 5.86 -19.30 27.43
C SER A 11 5.10 -20.51 26.86
N GLY A 12 4.28 -20.29 25.83
CA GLY A 12 3.74 -21.34 24.96
C GLY A 12 2.29 -21.09 24.54
N VAL A 13 1.96 -19.93 23.99
CA VAL A 13 1.56 -19.73 22.58
C VAL A 13 1.16 -21.03 21.85
N TYR A 14 -0.04 -21.01 21.27
CA TYR A 14 -0.74 -22.05 20.50
C TYR A 14 -1.50 -23.10 21.31
N ARG A 15 -2.78 -22.80 21.60
CA ARG A 15 -3.89 -23.67 21.20
C ARG A 15 -5.26 -22.99 21.36
N ARG A 16 -5.99 -23.03 20.25
CA ARG A 16 -7.46 -23.12 20.14
C ARG A 16 -8.29 -21.97 20.69
N ALA A 17 -8.89 -21.23 19.77
CA ALA A 17 -10.22 -20.67 19.97
C ALA A 17 -11.04 -20.84 18.69
N PHE A 18 -11.33 -22.09 18.35
CA PHE A 18 -12.43 -22.47 17.46
C PHE A 18 -13.41 -23.26 18.31
N THR A 19 -14.18 -22.59 19.16
CA THR A 19 -15.36 -23.20 19.78
C THR A 19 -16.26 -22.13 20.38
N GLN A 20 -17.55 -22.26 20.04
CA GLN A 20 -18.73 -21.68 20.66
C GLN A 20 -19.21 -20.31 20.14
N TYR A 21 -19.75 -20.37 18.93
CA TYR A 21 -20.95 -19.60 18.58
C TYR A 21 -22.12 -20.12 19.44
N ARG A 22 -22.51 -19.38 20.49
CA ARG A 22 -23.81 -19.59 21.15
C ARG A 22 -24.81 -18.56 20.61
N LYS A 23 -25.97 -19.09 20.23
CA LYS A 23 -27.14 -18.38 19.72
C LYS A 23 -27.70 -17.37 20.74
N GLY A 24 -28.07 -16.19 20.24
CA GLY A 24 -28.96 -15.23 20.89
C GLY A 24 -28.23 -14.16 21.67
N ASP A 25 -28.06 -12.98 21.05
CA ASP A 25 -28.04 -11.65 21.69
C ASP A 25 -27.85 -10.59 20.58
N PRO A 26 -28.88 -9.83 20.20
CA PRO A 26 -28.72 -8.69 19.31
C PRO A 26 -28.21 -7.50 20.13
N CYS A 27 -27.12 -6.88 19.68
CA CYS A 27 -26.62 -5.60 20.17
C CYS A 27 -25.93 -5.59 21.56
N ARG A 28 -24.68 -6.07 21.63
CA ARG A 28 -23.68 -5.59 22.60
C ARG A 28 -22.23 -5.86 22.14
N PHE A 29 -21.82 -5.26 21.02
CA PHE A 29 -20.43 -5.33 20.52
C PHE A 29 -19.74 -3.97 20.38
N LEU A 30 -20.21 -2.94 21.07
CA LEU A 30 -19.64 -1.59 20.99
C LEU A 30 -19.22 -1.07 22.37
N SER A 31 -18.29 -1.76 23.03
CA SER A 31 -17.42 -1.13 24.03
C SER A 31 -16.20 -1.98 24.34
N CYS A 32 -15.29 -2.16 23.37
CA CYS A 32 -13.91 -2.53 23.70
C CYS A 32 -12.93 -1.89 22.72
N SER A 33 -12.75 -0.58 22.90
CA SER A 33 -11.45 0.09 22.97
C SER A 33 -10.45 -0.14 21.83
N ASN A 34 -10.81 0.34 20.64
CA ASN A 34 -10.09 1.37 19.84
C ASN A 34 -8.66 1.79 20.27
N SER A 35 -7.71 0.88 20.41
CA SER A 35 -6.31 1.28 20.66
C SER A 35 -5.21 0.38 20.09
N ILE A 36 -5.53 -0.84 19.63
CA ILE A 36 -4.52 -1.78 19.13
C ILE A 36 -4.53 -1.90 17.59
N SER A 37 -5.68 -1.77 16.92
CA SER A 37 -5.75 -1.94 15.45
C SER A 37 -5.29 -0.71 14.64
N GLN A 38 -5.53 0.50 15.14
CA GLN A 38 -5.24 1.73 14.38
C GLN A 38 -3.77 2.17 14.43
N ARG A 39 -2.94 1.62 15.35
CA ARG A 39 -1.51 1.95 15.41
C ARG A 39 -0.69 1.37 14.25
N ARG A 40 -1.18 0.32 13.57
CA ARG A 40 -0.40 -0.41 12.56
C ARG A 40 -0.52 0.17 11.14
N VAL A 41 -1.50 1.04 10.89
CA VAL A 41 -1.87 1.49 9.53
C VAL A 41 -1.12 2.76 9.07
N LYS A 42 -0.42 3.45 9.96
CA LYS A 42 0.21 4.76 9.65
C LYS A 42 1.55 4.71 8.88
N ASN A 43 1.99 3.57 8.32
CA ASN A 43 3.30 3.55 7.65
C ASN A 43 3.53 2.38 6.65
N SER A 44 2.52 1.97 5.88
CA SER A 44 2.66 0.83 4.96
C SER A 44 3.56 1.11 3.75
N PHE A 45 3.65 2.35 3.30
CA PHE A 45 4.36 2.71 2.08
C PHE A 45 5.90 2.57 2.16
N ARG A 46 6.46 2.62 3.38
CA ARG A 46 7.92 2.58 3.59
C ARG A 46 8.51 1.18 3.58
N ILE A 47 7.74 0.12 3.39
CA ILE A 47 8.22 -1.24 3.68
C ILE A 47 9.29 -1.74 2.70
N LEU A 48 9.01 -1.80 1.40
CA LEU A 48 10.00 -2.32 0.44
C LEU A 48 11.21 -1.39 0.31
N TRP A 49 10.97 -0.08 0.22
CA TRP A 49 12.05 0.90 0.20
C TRP A 49 12.98 0.75 1.41
N ARG A 50 12.42 0.66 2.62
CA ARG A 50 13.20 0.54 3.86
C ARG A 50 13.89 -0.82 3.98
N ILE A 51 13.24 -1.90 3.58
CA ILE A 51 13.83 -3.25 3.60
C ILE A 51 14.99 -3.32 2.62
N GLY A 52 14.80 -2.82 1.39
CA GLY A 52 15.83 -2.72 0.37
C GLY A 52 17.06 -1.99 0.89
N LYS A 53 16.84 -0.76 1.40
CA LYS A 53 17.90 0.04 2.02
C LYS A 53 18.60 -0.66 3.19
N LYS A 54 17.86 -1.36 4.04
CA LYS A 54 18.41 -2.03 5.23
C LYS A 54 19.25 -3.25 4.88
N HIS A 55 18.82 -4.06 3.91
CA HIS A 55 19.44 -5.36 3.63
C HIS A 55 20.43 -5.32 2.45
N PHE A 56 20.15 -4.50 1.44
CA PHE A 56 20.96 -4.41 0.22
C PHE A 56 21.69 -3.07 0.07
N GLY A 57 21.33 -2.05 0.88
CA GLY A 57 21.88 -0.70 0.76
C GLY A 57 21.21 0.16 -0.31
N TYR A 58 20.31 -0.42 -1.11
CA TYR A 58 19.58 0.27 -2.18
C TYR A 58 18.12 -0.18 -2.27
N SER A 59 17.24 0.68 -2.80
CA SER A 59 15.85 0.32 -3.10
C SER A 59 15.63 0.00 -4.59
N HIS A 60 14.51 -0.65 -4.91
CA HIS A 60 14.18 -1.02 -6.30
C HIS A 60 14.08 0.20 -7.21
N GLU A 61 13.52 1.31 -6.71
CA GLU A 61 13.44 2.58 -7.43
C GLU A 61 14.83 3.12 -7.81
N GLU A 62 15.84 2.95 -6.95
CA GLU A 62 17.20 3.42 -7.24
C GLU A 62 17.91 2.53 -8.25
N VAL A 63 17.67 1.22 -8.19
CA VAL A 63 18.21 0.27 -9.16
C VAL A 63 17.58 0.54 -10.54
N GLY A 64 16.26 0.76 -10.59
CA GLY A 64 15.53 1.10 -11.81
C GLY A 64 16.04 2.41 -12.44
N GLN A 65 16.22 3.45 -11.63
CA GLN A 65 16.80 4.72 -12.08
C GLN A 65 18.17 4.50 -12.74
N LYS A 66 19.10 3.82 -12.06
CA LYS A 66 20.45 3.55 -12.58
C LYS A 66 20.44 2.71 -13.85
N LEU A 67 19.48 1.78 -13.97
CA LEU A 67 19.34 0.95 -15.15
C LEU A 67 18.90 1.78 -16.36
N LEU A 68 17.90 2.65 -16.18
CA LEU A 68 17.42 3.54 -17.25
C LEU A 68 18.48 4.56 -17.66
N GLU A 69 19.26 5.09 -16.71
CA GLU A 69 20.43 5.93 -17.00
C GLU A 69 21.45 5.18 -17.86
N LYS A 70 21.77 3.93 -17.50
CA LYS A 70 22.72 3.10 -18.27
C LYS A 70 22.23 2.77 -19.67
N TRP A 71 20.92 2.63 -19.85
CA TRP A 71 20.28 2.39 -21.14
C TRP A 71 19.99 3.68 -21.93
N ASN A 72 20.39 4.84 -21.41
CA ASN A 72 20.24 6.14 -22.06
C ASN A 72 18.78 6.51 -22.39
N PHE A 73 17.87 6.18 -21.47
CA PHE A 73 16.46 6.59 -21.57
C PHE A 73 16.29 8.10 -21.29
N PRO A 74 15.18 8.69 -21.75
CA PRO A 74 14.83 10.07 -21.43
C PRO A 74 14.77 10.35 -19.92
N LYS A 75 15.13 11.56 -19.52
CA LYS A 75 15.21 11.99 -18.11
C LYS A 75 13.86 11.88 -17.40
N GLU A 76 12.78 12.14 -18.12
CA GLU A 76 11.41 12.03 -17.64
C GLU A 76 11.15 10.65 -17.03
N LEU A 77 11.55 9.58 -17.72
CA LEU A 77 11.34 8.20 -17.28
C LEU A 77 12.27 7.81 -16.13
N ILE A 78 13.49 8.34 -16.12
CA ILE A 78 14.45 8.17 -15.03
C ILE A 78 13.88 8.77 -13.73
N HIS A 79 13.33 9.99 -13.80
CA HIS A 79 12.73 10.70 -12.68
C HIS A 79 11.47 10.00 -12.16
N VAL A 80 10.58 9.56 -13.06
CA VAL A 80 9.40 8.76 -12.71
C VAL A 80 9.78 7.51 -11.94
N THR A 81 10.72 6.73 -12.47
CA THR A 81 11.12 5.46 -11.85
C THR A 81 11.70 5.67 -10.46
N ARG A 82 12.37 6.80 -10.23
CA ARG A 82 12.95 7.15 -8.93
C ARG A 82 11.91 7.66 -7.93
N ASN A 83 10.96 8.49 -8.38
CA ASN A 83 10.16 9.33 -7.50
C ASN A 83 8.66 9.01 -7.49
N TYR A 84 8.13 8.09 -8.30
CA TYR A 84 6.69 7.76 -8.32
C TYR A 84 6.13 7.39 -6.94
N SER A 85 6.97 6.79 -6.10
CA SER A 85 6.63 6.44 -4.73
C SER A 85 6.48 7.67 -3.82
N GLN A 86 7.24 8.73 -4.07
CA GLN A 86 7.26 9.96 -3.28
C GLN A 86 7.24 11.19 -4.23
N PRO A 87 6.07 11.51 -4.81
CA PRO A 87 5.95 12.59 -5.79
C PRO A 87 6.36 13.96 -5.22
N GLU A 88 6.30 14.13 -3.89
CA GLU A 88 6.76 15.29 -3.14
C GLU A 88 8.23 15.68 -3.43
N ASN A 89 9.08 14.68 -3.72
CA ASN A 89 10.51 14.85 -3.93
C ASN A 89 10.86 15.26 -5.37
N GLU A 90 9.93 15.12 -6.31
CA GLU A 90 10.14 15.49 -7.71
C GLU A 90 10.01 17.01 -7.90
N LYS A 91 10.90 17.58 -8.71
CA LYS A 91 10.93 19.02 -9.00
C LYS A 91 10.98 19.34 -10.49
N GLU A 92 11.51 18.45 -11.30
CA GLU A 92 11.69 18.65 -12.75
C GLU A 92 10.46 18.21 -13.53
N PHE A 93 9.89 17.05 -13.17
CA PHE A 93 8.70 16.48 -13.83
C PHE A 93 7.54 16.18 -12.85
N PRO A 94 7.10 17.16 -12.03
CA PRO A 94 6.15 16.91 -10.95
C PRO A 94 4.79 16.38 -11.42
N GLU A 95 4.32 16.82 -12.59
CA GLU A 95 3.05 16.39 -13.18
C GLU A 95 3.13 14.90 -13.59
N LEU A 96 4.13 14.53 -14.38
CA LEU A 96 4.30 13.15 -14.86
C LEU A 96 4.46 12.16 -13.69
N VAL A 97 5.25 12.51 -12.69
CA VAL A 97 5.42 11.68 -11.49
C VAL A 97 4.11 11.56 -10.70
N SER A 98 3.33 12.64 -10.63
CA SER A 98 2.02 12.63 -9.99
C SER A 98 1.04 11.70 -10.71
N VAL A 99 1.01 11.71 -12.05
CA VAL A 99 0.15 10.82 -12.84
C VAL A 99 0.44 9.38 -12.50
N ILE A 100 1.71 8.97 -12.57
CA ILE A 100 2.12 7.58 -12.29
C ILE A 100 1.85 7.19 -10.84
N HIS A 101 2.07 8.10 -9.89
CA HIS A 101 1.74 7.87 -8.48
C HIS A 101 0.26 7.56 -8.27
N VAL A 102 -0.62 8.39 -8.84
CA VAL A 102 -2.08 8.22 -8.74
C VAL A 102 -2.51 6.92 -9.44
N SER A 103 -2.06 6.70 -10.69
CA SER A 103 -2.40 5.48 -11.44
C SER A 103 -1.95 4.21 -10.72
N HIS A 104 -0.74 4.18 -10.16
CA HIS A 104 -0.23 3.05 -9.39
C HIS A 104 -1.08 2.79 -8.14
N SER A 105 -1.44 3.86 -7.41
CA SER A 105 -2.26 3.75 -6.21
C SER A 105 -3.67 3.22 -6.49
N ILE A 106 -4.31 3.66 -7.58
CA ILE A 106 -5.63 3.15 -8.00
C ILE A 106 -5.50 1.67 -8.43
N ALA A 107 -4.46 1.30 -9.18
CA ALA A 107 -4.23 -0.08 -9.59
C ALA A 107 -4.05 -1.03 -8.38
N VAL A 108 -3.24 -0.63 -7.39
CA VAL A 108 -3.04 -1.40 -6.17
C VAL A 108 -4.30 -1.47 -5.32
N ALA A 109 -5.07 -0.38 -5.22
CA ALA A 109 -6.36 -0.38 -4.54
C ALA A 109 -7.37 -1.35 -5.19
N ALA A 110 -7.32 -1.49 -6.52
CA ALA A 110 -8.13 -2.45 -7.28
C ALA A 110 -7.58 -3.89 -7.21
N GLY A 111 -6.50 -4.13 -6.47
CA GLY A 111 -5.89 -5.44 -6.29
C GLY A 111 -4.97 -5.88 -7.42
N VAL A 112 -4.49 -4.94 -8.24
CA VAL A 112 -3.53 -5.22 -9.32
C VAL A 112 -2.12 -4.92 -8.85
N GLY A 113 -1.20 -5.87 -9.06
CA GLY A 113 0.21 -5.65 -8.70
C GLY A 113 0.44 -5.47 -7.20
N ILE A 114 -0.40 -6.11 -6.37
CA ILE A 114 -0.28 -6.09 -4.91
C ILE A 114 1.08 -6.68 -4.51
N ASP A 115 1.79 -5.97 -3.66
CA ASP A 115 3.06 -6.41 -3.08
C ASP A 115 2.92 -6.74 -1.58
N ILE A 116 4.05 -6.88 -0.90
CA ILE A 116 4.08 -7.13 0.56
C ILE A 116 3.52 -5.96 1.40
N ALA A 117 3.36 -4.76 0.82
CA ALA A 117 2.74 -3.61 1.47
C ALA A 117 1.20 -3.69 1.44
N GLY A 118 0.64 -4.57 0.62
CA GLY A 118 -0.79 -4.85 0.53
C GLY A 118 -1.55 -3.81 -0.30
N LEU A 119 -2.85 -3.67 -0.04
CA LEU A 119 -3.76 -2.81 -0.82
C LEU A 119 -3.68 -1.32 -0.48
N SER A 120 -2.85 -0.92 0.50
CA SER A 120 -2.88 0.42 1.06
C SER A 120 -1.63 1.21 0.68
N ILE A 121 -1.71 1.83 -0.50
CA ILE A 121 -0.80 2.91 -0.91
C ILE A 121 -1.55 4.23 -0.73
N PRO A 122 -1.12 5.12 0.19
CA PRO A 122 -1.75 6.41 0.35
C PRO A 122 -1.46 7.29 -0.87
N ILE A 123 -2.50 7.85 -1.46
CA ILE A 123 -2.37 8.84 -2.52
C ILE A 123 -1.88 10.16 -1.92
N SER A 124 -0.85 10.76 -2.49
CA SER A 124 -0.37 12.08 -2.10
C SER A 124 -1.40 13.16 -2.44
N ASN A 125 -1.80 13.95 -1.44
CA ASN A 125 -2.66 15.12 -1.66
C ASN A 125 -2.04 16.13 -2.62
N LYS A 126 -0.70 16.29 -2.59
CA LYS A 126 0.01 17.18 -3.51
C LYS A 126 -0.10 16.68 -4.96
N ALA A 127 -0.02 15.37 -5.18
CA ALA A 127 -0.20 14.79 -6.51
C ALA A 127 -1.63 15.03 -7.05
N LEU A 128 -2.65 14.87 -6.19
CA LEU A 128 -4.03 15.17 -6.57
C LEU A 128 -4.23 16.65 -6.90
N GLN A 129 -3.60 17.55 -6.13
CA GLN A 129 -3.65 19.00 -6.38
C GLN A 129 -2.94 19.38 -7.69
N ILE A 130 -1.77 18.81 -7.97
CA ILE A 130 -1.02 19.06 -9.22
C ILE A 130 -1.84 18.66 -10.45
N LEU A 131 -2.59 17.56 -10.35
CA LEU A 131 -3.39 17.03 -11.46
C LEU A 131 -4.83 17.55 -11.48
N GLU A 132 -5.21 18.36 -10.49
CA GLU A 132 -6.57 18.89 -10.33
C GLU A 132 -7.65 17.78 -10.30
N ILE A 133 -7.31 16.60 -9.76
CA ILE A 133 -8.19 15.42 -9.72
C ILE A 133 -9.10 15.49 -8.49
N SER A 134 -10.41 15.34 -8.72
CA SER A 134 -11.41 15.25 -7.67
C SER A 134 -11.64 13.81 -7.20
N ASP A 135 -12.27 13.63 -6.04
CA ASP A 135 -12.67 12.31 -5.56
C ASP A 135 -13.64 11.61 -6.52
N SER A 136 -14.50 12.35 -7.23
CA SER A 136 -15.38 11.79 -8.25
C SER A 136 -14.61 11.20 -9.43
N ASP A 137 -13.53 11.85 -9.86
CA ASP A 137 -12.69 11.35 -10.96
C ASP A 137 -11.99 10.05 -10.57
N LEU A 138 -11.49 9.97 -9.32
CA LEU A 138 -10.90 8.74 -8.80
C LEU A 138 -11.89 7.56 -8.85
N GLN A 139 -13.17 7.79 -8.52
CA GLN A 139 -14.19 6.75 -8.63
C GLN A 139 -14.43 6.33 -10.08
N VAL A 140 -14.45 7.28 -11.02
CA VAL A 140 -14.60 6.99 -12.44
C VAL A 140 -13.42 6.14 -12.94
N TYR A 141 -12.18 6.54 -12.63
CA TYR A 141 -10.99 5.80 -13.01
C TYR A 141 -10.97 4.39 -12.42
N TYR A 142 -11.34 4.25 -11.14
CA TYR A 142 -11.45 2.94 -10.50
C TYR A 142 -12.48 2.04 -11.19
N THR A 143 -13.62 2.60 -11.58
CA THR A 143 -14.70 1.87 -12.27
C THR A 143 -14.31 1.46 -13.69
N ALA A 144 -13.45 2.22 -14.35
CA ALA A 144 -12.95 1.92 -15.70
C ALA A 144 -11.87 0.81 -15.72
N LEU A 145 -11.18 0.56 -14.60
CA LEU A 145 -10.08 -0.41 -14.55
C LEU A 145 -10.41 -1.83 -15.04
N PRO A 146 -11.56 -2.45 -14.72
CA PRO A 146 -11.87 -3.81 -15.19
C PRO A 146 -11.93 -3.94 -16.71
N GLU A 147 -12.41 -2.90 -17.40
CA GLU A 147 -12.43 -2.87 -18.87
C GLU A 147 -11.02 -2.74 -19.44
N ILE A 148 -10.19 -1.85 -18.88
CA ILE A 148 -8.77 -1.71 -19.27
C ILE A 148 -8.04 -3.05 -19.07
N GLN A 149 -8.24 -3.72 -17.95
CA GLN A 149 -7.65 -5.03 -17.68
C GLN A 149 -8.08 -6.10 -18.69
N LYS A 150 -9.34 -6.07 -19.14
CA LYS A 150 -9.83 -6.99 -20.16
C LYS A 150 -9.05 -6.81 -21.46
N HIS A 151 -8.89 -5.57 -21.93
CA HIS A 151 -8.11 -5.28 -23.13
C HIS A 151 -6.62 -5.69 -22.97
N ILE A 152 -6.02 -5.46 -21.80
CA ILE A 152 -4.64 -5.90 -21.53
C ILE A 152 -4.51 -7.43 -21.63
N ARG A 153 -5.49 -8.19 -21.12
CA ARG A 153 -5.48 -9.66 -21.23
C ARG A 153 -5.58 -10.14 -22.68
N GLU A 154 -6.38 -9.47 -23.50
CA GLU A 154 -6.51 -9.77 -24.93
C GLU A 154 -5.19 -9.53 -25.67
N LEU A 155 -4.47 -8.45 -25.35
CA LEU A 155 -3.16 -8.14 -25.95
C LEU A 155 -2.06 -9.15 -25.58
N ILE A 156 -2.07 -9.69 -24.36
CA ILE A 156 -1.08 -10.68 -23.91
C ILE A 156 -1.33 -12.06 -24.54
N GLN A 157 -2.57 -12.33 -24.96
CA GLN A 157 -2.97 -13.61 -25.54
C GLN A 157 -2.94 -13.63 -27.08
N ALA A 158 -2.66 -12.48 -27.71
CA ALA A 158 -2.45 -12.34 -29.15
C ALA A 158 -1.00 -12.66 -29.54
#